data_AF-R7EMC4-F1
#
_entry.id   AF-R7EMC4-F1
#
_cell.length_a   1.000
_cell.length_b   1.000
_cell.length_c   1.000
_cell.angle_alpha   90.00
_cell.angle_beta   90.00
_cell.angle_gamma   90.00
#
_symmetry.space_group_name_H-M   'P 1'
#
loop_
_entity.id
_entity.type
_entity.pdbx_description
1 polymer ?
#
loop_
_entity_poly.entity_id
_entity_poly.type
_entity_poly.pdbx_seq_one_letter_code
_entity_poly.pdbx_strand_id
1 'polypeptide(L)'
;MKINGTGILSGMKKKREGAMENIRTSTFRLLAGRGYANVSMRDIAAEAGVALSQIAYYYHSKEALISEVVNDAVERGICGFAAAVSGDGDDPVAAAGRYFSGLSGENADLWRVILDSVCQSMWAPAFRGSAKEFFARLSEILDERMKACGMRADAGSAESIIGGLFGSSVMRTLAAAN
;
A
#
# COMPACT_ATOMS: atom_id res chain seq x y z
N MET A 1 3.61 -44.12 -24.72
CA MET A 1 3.43 -43.46 -23.41
C MET A 1 3.08 -41.99 -23.67
N LYS A 2 1.80 -41.60 -23.57
CA LYS A 2 1.40 -40.20 -23.77
C LYS A 2 1.69 -39.44 -22.47
N ILE A 3 2.72 -38.59 -22.49
CA ILE A 3 3.03 -37.70 -21.37
C ILE A 3 1.90 -36.69 -21.29
N ASN A 4 1.17 -36.68 -20.17
CA ASN A 4 -0.04 -35.88 -20.00
C ASN A 4 0.35 -34.41 -19.74
N GLY A 5 0.65 -33.66 -20.81
CA GLY A 5 1.25 -32.32 -20.76
C GLY A 5 0.43 -31.27 -20.01
N THR A 6 -0.89 -31.43 -19.93
CA THR A 6 -1.79 -30.49 -19.25
C THR A 6 -1.58 -30.45 -17.73
N GLY A 7 -1.23 -31.58 -17.10
CA GLY A 7 -0.96 -31.64 -15.66
C GLY A 7 0.37 -31.01 -15.26
N ILE A 8 1.39 -31.14 -16.12
CA ILE A 8 2.74 -30.58 -15.89
C ILE A 8 2.70 -29.05 -16.00
N LEU A 9 2.02 -28.51 -17.02
CA LEU A 9 1.86 -27.07 -17.21
C LEU A 9 1.08 -26.41 -16.06
N SER A 10 0.04 -27.08 -15.55
CA SER A 10 -0.73 -26.61 -14.38
C SER A 10 0.12 -26.58 -13.10
N GLY A 11 0.93 -27.61 -12.85
CA GLY A 11 1.85 -27.64 -11.70
C GLY A 11 2.94 -26.58 -11.76
N MET A 12 3.52 -26.33 -12.94
CA MET A 12 4.52 -25.28 -13.13
C MET A 12 3.93 -23.88 -12.92
N LYS A 13 2.71 -23.64 -13.41
CA LYS A 13 2.00 -22.37 -13.21
C LYS A 13 1.74 -22.12 -11.72
N LYS A 14 1.21 -23.11 -11.00
CA LYS A 14 0.95 -23.00 -9.55
C LYS A 14 2.24 -22.76 -8.74
N LYS A 15 3.33 -23.45 -9.10
CA LYS A 15 4.64 -23.23 -8.45
C LYS A 15 5.18 -21.82 -8.71
N ARG A 16 4.99 -21.29 -9.92
CA ARG A 16 5.36 -19.91 -10.27
C ARG A 16 4.55 -18.89 -9.47
N GLU A 17 3.24 -19.07 -9.39
CA GLU A 17 2.34 -18.19 -8.64
C GLU A 17 2.71 -18.14 -7.16
N GLY A 18 2.96 -19.30 -6.53
CA GLY A 18 3.43 -19.36 -5.14
C GLY A 18 4.79 -18.67 -4.92
N ALA A 19 5.72 -18.79 -5.88
CA ALA A 19 7.00 -18.09 -5.79
C ALA A 19 6.82 -16.55 -5.88
N MET A 20 5.98 -16.06 -6.79
CA MET A 20 5.69 -14.63 -6.93
C MET A 20 4.97 -14.07 -5.70
N GLU A 21 4.05 -14.83 -5.11
CA GLU A 21 3.36 -14.47 -3.87
C GLU A 21 4.34 -14.37 -2.69
N ASN A 22 5.24 -15.34 -2.54
CA ASN A 22 6.29 -15.29 -1.51
C ASN A 22 7.20 -14.08 -1.71
N ILE A 23 7.60 -13.79 -2.95
CA ILE A 23 8.43 -12.61 -3.27
C ILE A 23 7.71 -11.31 -2.86
N ARG A 24 6.44 -11.14 -3.22
CA ARG A 24 5.65 -9.95 -2.87
C ARG A 24 5.48 -9.81 -1.36
N THR A 25 5.12 -10.88 -0.66
CA THR A 25 4.93 -10.88 0.80
C THR A 25 6.23 -10.53 1.53
N SER A 26 7.34 -11.12 1.09
CA SER A 26 8.68 -10.85 1.64
C SER A 26 9.12 -9.41 1.38
N THR A 27 8.85 -8.91 0.18
CA THR A 27 9.11 -7.50 -0.19
C THR A 27 8.32 -6.56 0.72
N PHE A 28 7.02 -6.80 0.91
CA PHE A 28 6.19 -5.98 1.80
C PHE A 28 6.75 -5.93 3.23
N ARG A 29 7.10 -7.08 3.81
CA ARG A 29 7.68 -7.15 5.17
C ARG A 29 8.99 -6.38 5.28
N LEU A 30 9.87 -6.53 4.29
CA LEU A 30 11.14 -5.81 4.25
C LEU A 30 10.92 -4.30 4.12
N LEU A 31 9.98 -3.85 3.29
CA LEU A 31 9.64 -2.44 3.15
C LEU A 31 9.06 -1.85 4.44
N ALA A 32 8.10 -2.56 5.06
CA ALA A 32 7.50 -2.13 6.32
C ALA A 32 8.54 -2.00 7.44
N GLY A 33 9.52 -2.90 7.49
CA GLY A 33 10.55 -2.92 8.53
C GLY A 33 11.77 -2.03 8.27
N ARG A 34 12.19 -1.86 7.01
CA ARG A 34 13.49 -1.25 6.66
C ARG A 34 13.38 -0.05 5.71
N GLY A 35 12.25 0.14 5.06
CA GLY A 35 12.04 1.16 4.04
C GLY A 35 12.74 0.85 2.71
N TYR A 36 12.28 1.52 1.65
CA TYR A 36 12.73 1.35 0.26
C TYR A 36 14.25 1.47 0.10
N ALA A 37 14.86 2.49 0.74
CA ALA A 37 16.27 2.79 0.57
C ALA A 37 17.20 1.67 1.09
N ASN A 38 16.77 0.91 2.11
CA ASN A 38 17.59 -0.10 2.79
C ASN A 38 17.31 -1.54 2.32
N VAL A 39 16.50 -1.73 1.29
CA VAL A 39 16.14 -3.06 0.76
C VAL A 39 16.79 -3.28 -0.60
N SER A 40 17.49 -4.40 -0.81
CA SER A 40 18.01 -4.80 -2.11
C SER A 40 17.28 -6.01 -2.69
N MET A 41 17.43 -6.27 -3.99
CA MET A 41 16.92 -7.50 -4.62
C MET A 41 17.50 -8.77 -4.01
N ARG A 42 18.72 -8.71 -3.43
CA ARG A 42 19.33 -9.84 -2.73
C ARG A 42 18.67 -10.08 -1.38
N ASP A 43 18.34 -9.02 -0.65
CA ASP A 43 17.60 -9.14 0.62
C ASP A 43 16.23 -9.77 0.39
N ILE A 44 15.53 -9.33 -0.66
CA ILE A 44 14.22 -9.90 -1.04
C ILE A 44 14.35 -11.38 -1.42
N ALA A 45 15.38 -11.75 -2.19
CA ALA A 45 15.62 -13.15 -2.57
C ALA A 45 15.88 -14.02 -1.34
N ALA A 46 16.70 -13.53 -0.41
CA ALA A 46 17.00 -14.22 0.84
C ALA A 46 15.75 -14.40 1.72
N GLU A 47 14.97 -13.33 1.92
CA GLU A 47 13.72 -13.36 2.69
C GLU A 47 12.68 -14.29 2.07
N ALA A 48 12.53 -14.26 0.74
CA ALA A 48 11.54 -15.08 0.03
C ALA A 48 11.97 -16.53 -0.18
N GLY A 49 13.22 -16.90 0.15
CA GLY A 49 13.76 -18.24 -0.07
C GLY A 49 13.86 -18.63 -1.54
N VAL A 50 14.14 -17.66 -2.43
CA VAL A 50 14.24 -17.87 -3.89
C VAL A 50 15.62 -17.48 -4.40
N ALA A 51 15.99 -17.97 -5.59
CA ALA A 51 17.21 -17.49 -6.24
C ALA A 51 17.00 -16.06 -6.78
N LEU A 52 18.05 -15.22 -6.70
CA LEU A 52 18.03 -13.86 -7.27
C LEU A 52 17.62 -13.84 -8.76
N SER A 53 18.04 -14.86 -9.51
CA SER A 53 17.68 -15.04 -10.92
C SER A 53 16.17 -15.20 -11.15
N GLN A 54 15.43 -15.76 -10.20
CA GLN A 54 13.98 -15.87 -10.29
C GLN A 54 13.32 -14.50 -10.15
N ILE A 55 13.80 -13.65 -9.23
CA ILE A 55 13.26 -12.29 -9.09
C ILE A 55 13.60 -11.46 -10.33
N ALA A 56 14.84 -11.54 -10.82
CA ALA A 56 15.23 -10.87 -12.06
C ALA A 56 14.37 -11.31 -13.25
N TYR A 57 14.01 -12.59 -13.33
CA TYR A 57 13.13 -13.13 -14.37
C TYR A 57 11.68 -12.62 -14.26
N TYR A 58 11.11 -12.53 -13.05
CA TYR A 58 9.72 -12.11 -12.87
C TYR A 58 9.53 -10.59 -12.96
N TYR A 59 10.44 -9.81 -12.37
CA TYR A 59 10.20 -8.39 -12.13
C TYR A 59 11.18 -7.45 -12.83
N HIS A 60 12.27 -7.96 -13.41
CA HIS A 60 13.30 -7.19 -14.15
C HIS A 60 14.12 -6.20 -13.31
N SER A 61 13.49 -5.41 -12.44
CA SER A 61 14.15 -4.42 -11.57
C SER A 61 13.57 -4.38 -10.16
N LYS A 62 14.31 -3.75 -9.25
CA LYS A 62 13.87 -3.48 -7.87
C LYS A 62 12.63 -2.58 -7.87
N GLU A 63 12.65 -1.54 -8.71
CA GLU A 63 11.59 -0.54 -8.82
C GLU A 63 10.29 -1.15 -9.30
N ALA A 64 10.35 -2.06 -10.29
CA ALA A 64 9.16 -2.72 -10.82
C ALA A 64 8.50 -3.63 -9.76
N LEU A 65 9.29 -4.46 -9.07
CA LEU A 65 8.79 -5.29 -7.98
C LEU A 65 8.20 -4.46 -6.85
N ILE A 66 8.95 -3.45 -6.38
CA ILE A 66 8.49 -2.64 -5.24
C ILE A 66 7.27 -1.80 -5.62
N SER A 67 7.20 -1.26 -6.85
CA SER A 67 6.03 -0.52 -7.33
C SER A 67 4.78 -1.41 -7.33
N GLU A 68 4.88 -2.69 -7.76
CA GLU A 68 3.76 -3.64 -7.68
C GLU A 68 3.28 -3.86 -6.24
N VAL A 69 4.21 -4.03 -5.30
CA VAL A 69 3.90 -4.22 -3.87
C VAL A 69 3.32 -2.95 -3.23
N VAL A 70 3.83 -1.78 -3.61
CA VAL A 70 3.30 -0.49 -3.16
C VAL A 70 1.90 -0.25 -3.71
N ASN A 71 1.62 -0.63 -4.96
CA ASN A 71 0.28 -0.49 -5.55
C ASN A 71 -0.74 -1.34 -4.79
N ASP A 72 -0.39 -2.58 -4.43
CA ASP A 72 -1.23 -3.42 -3.57
C ASP A 72 -1.45 -2.77 -2.19
N ALA A 73 -0.39 -2.22 -1.60
CA ALA A 73 -0.48 -1.53 -0.31
C ALA A 73 -1.41 -0.30 -0.38
N VAL A 74 -1.28 0.52 -1.42
CA VAL A 74 -2.12 1.69 -1.68
C VAL A 74 -3.58 1.28 -1.84
N GLU A 75 -3.86 0.25 -2.65
CA GLU A 75 -5.23 -0.24 -2.86
C GLU A 75 -5.86 -0.73 -1.54
N ARG A 76 -5.12 -1.51 -0.75
CA ARG A 76 -5.57 -1.94 0.58
C ARG A 76 -5.83 -0.76 1.51
N GLY A 77 -4.98 0.28 1.47
CA GLY A 77 -5.16 1.51 2.24
C GLY A 77 -6.40 2.30 1.82
N ILE A 78 -6.68 2.38 0.52
CA ILE A 78 -7.90 3.00 -0.02
C ILE A 78 -9.15 2.22 0.41
N CYS A 79 -9.13 0.89 0.26
CA CYS A 79 -10.23 0.02 0.69
C CYS A 79 -10.52 0.13 2.20
N GLY A 80 -9.46 0.13 3.02
CA GLY A 80 -9.59 0.31 4.46
C GLY A 80 -10.18 1.67 4.84
N PHE A 81 -9.75 2.73 4.17
CA PHE A 81 -10.31 4.07 4.36
C PHE A 81 -11.79 4.13 3.95
N ALA A 82 -12.14 3.60 2.78
CA ALA A 82 -13.52 3.53 2.29
C ALA A 82 -14.43 2.82 3.29
N ALA A 83 -14.00 1.65 3.79
CA ALA A 83 -14.75 0.90 4.79
C ALA A 83 -14.96 1.72 6.08
N ALA A 84 -13.94 2.45 6.53
CA ALA A 84 -14.00 3.25 7.75
C ALA A 84 -15.00 4.42 7.66
N VAL A 85 -15.12 5.07 6.49
CA VAL A 85 -16.02 6.22 6.31
C VAL A 85 -17.42 5.85 5.79
N SER A 86 -17.66 4.57 5.51
CA SER A 86 -18.95 4.06 4.99
C SER A 86 -20.04 3.86 6.04
N GLY A 87 -19.77 4.12 7.33
CA GLY A 87 -20.77 4.00 8.40
C GLY A 87 -21.96 4.95 8.20
N ASP A 88 -23.18 4.44 8.37
CA ASP A 88 -24.41 5.23 8.24
C ASP A 88 -24.61 6.14 9.46
N GLY A 89 -24.91 7.42 9.21
CA GLY A 89 -25.17 8.41 10.27
C GLY A 89 -23.94 8.91 11.02
N ASP A 90 -22.76 8.36 10.76
CA ASP A 90 -21.49 8.83 11.30
C ASP A 90 -21.03 10.12 10.59
N ASP A 91 -20.44 11.04 11.35
CA ASP A 91 -19.67 12.16 10.78
C ASP A 91 -18.46 11.58 10.00
N PRO A 92 -18.40 11.74 8.67
CA PRO A 92 -17.36 11.14 7.85
C PRO A 92 -15.97 11.75 8.12
N VAL A 93 -15.89 12.99 8.58
CA VAL A 93 -14.62 13.64 8.96
C VAL A 93 -14.11 13.04 10.26
N ALA A 94 -14.99 12.83 11.23
CA ALA A 94 -14.63 12.15 12.47
C ALA A 94 -14.20 10.69 12.22
N ALA A 95 -14.90 9.98 11.31
CA ALA A 95 -14.55 8.62 10.91
C ALA A 95 -13.18 8.56 10.22
N ALA A 96 -12.89 9.49 9.30
CA ALA A 96 -11.56 9.64 8.70
C ALA A 96 -10.48 9.91 9.76
N GLY A 97 -10.76 10.77 10.73
CA GLY A 97 -9.87 11.03 11.86
C GLY A 97 -9.55 9.78 12.68
N ARG A 98 -10.55 8.94 12.95
CA ARG A 98 -10.37 7.65 13.63
C ARG A 98 -9.52 6.69 12.80
N TYR A 99 -9.74 6.61 11.48
CA TYR A 99 -8.93 5.75 10.60
C TYR A 99 -7.43 6.10 10.70
N PHE A 100 -7.07 7.37 10.55
CA PHE A 100 -5.67 7.81 10.61
C PHE A 100 -5.05 7.78 12.02
N SER A 101 -5.85 7.74 13.08
CA SER A 101 -5.36 7.64 14.47
C SER A 101 -5.30 6.21 14.99
N GLY A 102 -6.07 5.28 14.42
CA GLY A 102 -6.13 3.87 14.78
C GLY A 102 -5.11 2.97 14.06
N LEU A 103 -4.05 3.54 13.49
CA LEU A 103 -3.02 2.77 12.77
C LEU A 103 -2.22 1.91 13.76
N SER A 104 -2.41 0.59 13.71
CA SER A 104 -1.77 -0.38 14.60
C SER A 104 -1.56 -1.73 13.89
N GLY A 105 -0.64 -2.55 14.37
CA GLY A 105 -0.33 -3.87 13.79
C GLY A 105 -0.05 -3.79 12.28
N GLU A 106 -0.71 -4.64 11.49
CA GLU A 106 -0.57 -4.66 10.03
C GLU A 106 -0.98 -3.35 9.37
N ASN A 107 -1.91 -2.57 9.95
CA ASN A 107 -2.28 -1.26 9.41
C ASN A 107 -1.13 -0.25 9.56
N ALA A 108 -0.31 -0.37 10.62
CA ALA A 108 0.90 0.44 10.77
C ALA A 108 1.99 0.02 9.77
N ASP A 109 2.13 -1.27 9.48
CA ASP A 109 3.05 -1.77 8.44
C ASP A 109 2.66 -1.23 7.06
N LEU A 110 1.39 -1.38 6.72
CA LEU A 110 0.80 -0.87 5.48
C LEU A 110 1.04 0.64 5.37
N TRP A 111 0.76 1.38 6.44
CA TRP A 111 0.95 2.82 6.49
C TRP A 111 2.41 3.23 6.29
N ARG A 112 3.37 2.53 6.91
CA ARG A 112 4.81 2.81 6.73
C ARG A 112 5.23 2.64 5.27
N VAL A 113 4.76 1.58 4.61
CA VAL A 113 5.05 1.34 3.18
C VAL A 113 4.46 2.46 2.31
N ILE A 114 3.20 2.85 2.54
CA ILE A 114 2.55 3.94 1.81
C ILE A 114 3.31 5.26 2.05
N LEU A 115 3.59 5.61 3.31
CA LEU A 115 4.27 6.84 3.68
C LEU A 115 5.64 6.96 3.03
N ASP A 116 6.47 5.91 3.12
CA ASP A 116 7.78 5.91 2.46
C ASP A 116 7.62 6.05 0.95
N SER A 117 6.67 5.34 0.31
CA SER A 117 6.45 5.46 -1.13
C SER A 117 6.05 6.87 -1.58
N VAL A 118 5.25 7.57 -0.77
CA VAL A 118 4.89 8.98 -1.00
C VAL A 118 6.14 9.85 -0.95
N CYS A 119 7.01 9.67 0.04
CA CYS A 119 8.29 10.37 0.11
C CYS A 119 9.20 10.04 -1.09
N GLN A 120 9.28 8.77 -1.49
CA GLN A 120 10.10 8.34 -2.63
C GLN A 120 9.58 8.88 -3.96
N SER A 121 8.29 9.18 -4.09
CA SER A 121 7.71 9.71 -5.34
C SER A 121 8.32 11.04 -5.81
N MET A 122 8.92 11.80 -4.89
CA MET A 122 9.69 13.01 -5.21
C MET A 122 10.88 12.69 -6.11
N TRP A 123 11.54 11.54 -5.89
CA TRP A 123 12.80 11.15 -6.53
C TRP A 123 12.64 10.04 -7.56
N ALA A 124 11.73 9.10 -7.33
CA ALA A 124 11.52 7.91 -8.13
C ALA A 124 10.18 7.98 -8.89
N PRO A 125 10.20 8.15 -10.24
CA PRO A 125 8.97 8.27 -11.04
C PRO A 125 8.00 7.09 -10.89
N ALA A 126 8.51 5.89 -10.59
CA ALA A 126 7.73 4.68 -10.43
C ALA A 126 6.67 4.74 -9.30
N PHE A 127 6.82 5.66 -8.33
CA PHE A 127 5.86 5.82 -7.23
C PHE A 127 4.90 7.00 -7.39
N ARG A 128 5.11 7.86 -8.39
CA ARG A 128 4.28 9.07 -8.59
C ARG A 128 2.83 8.74 -8.92
N GLY A 129 2.60 7.67 -9.68
CA GLY A 129 1.25 7.20 -9.99
C GLY A 129 0.51 6.78 -8.72
N SER A 130 1.10 5.89 -7.93
CA SER A 130 0.53 5.37 -6.69
C SER A 130 0.27 6.47 -5.66
N ALA A 131 1.20 7.43 -5.50
CA ALA A 131 1.03 8.56 -4.59
C ALA A 131 -0.14 9.46 -5.01
N LYS A 132 -0.25 9.80 -6.31
CA LYS A 132 -1.37 10.60 -6.83
C LYS A 132 -2.70 9.89 -6.65
N GLU A 133 -2.77 8.61 -7.00
CA GLU A 133 -3.98 7.78 -6.85
C GLU A 133 -4.43 7.74 -5.39
N PHE A 134 -3.50 7.51 -4.46
CA PHE A 134 -3.81 7.43 -3.03
C PHE A 134 -4.53 8.70 -2.54
N PHE A 135 -3.97 9.89 -2.78
CA PHE A 135 -4.58 11.13 -2.32
C PHE A 135 -5.86 11.50 -3.06
N ALA A 136 -5.92 11.26 -4.37
CA ALA A 136 -7.13 11.50 -5.17
C ALA A 136 -8.30 10.66 -4.64
N ARG A 137 -8.10 9.35 -4.48
CA ARG A 137 -9.14 8.42 -4.04
C ARG A 137 -9.62 8.69 -2.63
N LEU A 138 -8.72 8.95 -1.69
CA LEU A 138 -9.10 9.31 -0.32
C LEU A 138 -9.95 10.60 -0.30
N SER A 139 -9.56 11.60 -1.09
CA SER A 139 -10.29 12.87 -1.17
C SER A 139 -11.66 12.69 -1.82
N GLU A 140 -11.75 11.93 -2.92
CA GLU A 140 -13.01 11.60 -3.60
C GLU A 140 -13.98 10.86 -2.68
N ILE A 141 -13.50 9.79 -2.02
CA ILE A 141 -14.30 9.00 -1.08
C ILE A 141 -14.84 9.89 0.05
N LEU A 142 -13.99 10.73 0.64
CA LEU A 142 -14.42 11.60 1.74
C LEU A 142 -15.42 12.66 1.25
N ASP A 143 -15.16 13.28 0.10
CA ASP A 143 -16.04 14.28 -0.51
C ASP A 143 -17.44 13.71 -0.82
N GLU A 144 -17.50 12.51 -1.40
CA GLU A 144 -18.76 11.81 -1.66
C GLU A 144 -19.54 11.54 -0.36
N ARG A 145 -18.86 11.10 0.70
CA ARG A 145 -19.51 10.85 2.00
C ARG A 145 -19.97 12.15 2.67
N MET A 146 -19.15 13.20 2.64
CA MET A 146 -19.53 14.53 3.16
C MET A 146 -20.80 15.05 2.46
N LYS A 147 -20.87 14.93 1.13
CA LYS A 147 -22.07 15.30 0.35
C LYS A 147 -23.29 14.46 0.70
N ALA A 148 -23.13 13.14 0.84
CA ALA A 148 -24.21 12.24 1.24
C ALA A 148 -24.77 12.56 2.64
N CYS A 149 -23.91 13.01 3.56
CA CYS A 149 -24.29 13.46 4.91
C CYS A 149 -24.81 14.92 4.96
N GLY A 150 -24.90 15.62 3.82
CA GLY A 150 -25.37 17.00 3.77
C GLY A 150 -24.43 18.03 4.40
N MET A 151 -23.13 17.70 4.54
CA MET A 151 -22.13 18.64 5.06
C MET A 151 -21.92 19.79 4.08
N ARG A 152 -21.80 21.01 4.62
CA ARG A 152 -21.61 22.23 3.83
C ARG A 152 -20.16 22.36 3.34
N ALA A 153 -19.99 23.09 2.23
CA ALA A 153 -18.69 23.35 1.60
C ALA A 153 -17.73 24.21 2.45
N ASP A 154 -18.19 24.80 3.57
CA ASP A 154 -17.38 25.59 4.51
C ASP A 154 -16.62 24.74 5.54
N ALA A 155 -16.88 23.43 5.61
CA ALA A 155 -16.18 22.47 6.49
C ALA A 155 -14.70 22.21 6.12
N GLY A 156 -14.17 22.89 5.10
CA GLY A 156 -12.89 22.62 4.46
C GLY A 156 -13.02 21.61 3.32
N SER A 157 -12.17 21.70 2.29
CA SER A 157 -12.20 20.71 1.21
C SER A 157 -11.75 19.34 1.73
N ALA A 158 -12.33 18.26 1.19
CA ALA A 158 -11.91 16.90 1.52
C ALA A 158 -10.40 16.71 1.35
N GLU A 159 -9.80 17.30 0.31
CA GLU A 159 -8.35 17.34 0.10
C GLU A 159 -7.59 17.96 1.28
N SER A 160 -8.04 19.12 1.78
CA SER A 160 -7.41 19.80 2.92
C SER A 160 -7.51 18.97 4.20
N ILE A 161 -8.66 18.33 4.42
CA ILE A 161 -8.90 17.45 5.56
C ILE A 161 -7.98 16.22 5.49
N ILE A 162 -7.94 15.53 4.33
CA ILE A 162 -7.04 14.40 4.11
C ILE A 162 -5.58 14.80 4.30
N GLY A 163 -5.16 15.94 3.76
CA GLY A 163 -3.81 16.48 3.95
C GLY A 163 -3.47 16.71 5.43
N GLY A 164 -4.40 17.30 6.19
CA GLY A 164 -4.24 17.52 7.63
C GLY A 164 -4.17 16.21 8.43
N LEU A 165 -5.02 15.23 8.10
CA LEU A 165 -5.04 13.92 8.76
C LEU A 165 -3.79 13.10 8.45
N PHE A 166 -3.32 13.14 7.19
CA PHE A 166 -2.07 12.53 6.74
C PHE A 166 -0.87 13.15 7.47
N GLY A 167 -0.77 14.48 7.52
CA GLY A 167 0.32 15.15 8.26
C GLY A 167 0.30 14.81 9.75
N SER A 168 -0.89 14.79 10.36
CA SER A 168 -1.06 14.45 11.77
C SER A 168 -0.69 12.99 12.08
N SER A 169 -0.94 12.04 11.18
CA SER A 169 -0.55 10.64 11.39
C SER A 169 0.96 10.46 11.31
N VAL A 170 1.67 11.23 10.48
CA VAL A 170 3.14 11.28 10.46
C VAL A 170 3.67 11.76 11.82
N MET A 171 3.13 12.86 12.35
CA MET A 171 3.52 13.39 13.66
C MET A 171 3.34 12.36 14.79
N ARG A 172 2.19 11.65 14.81
CA ARG A 172 1.94 10.58 15.80
C ARG A 172 2.90 9.42 15.67
N THR A 173 3.20 8.99 14.44
CA THR A 173 4.13 7.89 14.17
C THR A 173 5.52 8.21 14.71
N LEU A 174 6.00 9.44 14.49
CA LEU A 174 7.30 9.90 14.98
C LEU A 174 7.33 10.04 16.52
N ALA A 175 6.23 10.50 17.13
CA ALA A 175 6.14 10.61 18.58
C ALA A 175 6.15 9.25 19.30
N ALA A 176 5.70 8.18 18.63
CA ALA A 176 5.68 6.82 19.17
C ALA A 176 7.01 6.06 19.01
N ALA A 177 7.96 6.58 18.23
CA ALA A 177 9.21 5.90 17.88
C ALA A 177 10.34 6.04 18.92
N ASN A 178 10.00 6.19 20.20
CA ASN A 178 10.95 6.27 21.32
C ASN A 178 11.46 4.90 21.78
#